data_AF-A0A353DV65-F1
#
_entry.id   AF-A0A353DV65-F1
#
_cell.length_a   1.000
_cell.length_b   1.000
_cell.length_c   1.000
_cell.angle_alpha   90.00
_cell.angle_beta   90.00
_cell.angle_gamma   90.00
#
_symmetry.space_group_name_H-M   'P 1'
#
loop_
_entity.id
_entity.type
_entity.pdbx_description
1 polymer ?
#
loop_
_entity_poly.entity_id
_entity_poly.type
_entity_poly.pdbx_seq_one_letter_code
_entity_poly.pdbx_strand_id
1 'polypeptide(L)' 'PMSARAQSDEGIMDYIETKQPLDGGRMGQPEDLDEAAAYFLSDASHFVTGQIVNVDGGWSVSEGIG' A
#
# COMPACT_ATOMS: atom_id res chain seq x y z
N PRO A 1 8.30 -4.34 -14.70
CA PRO A 1 9.07 -5.61 -14.83
C PRO A 1 9.23 -6.40 -13.50
N MET A 2 9.46 -5.75 -12.35
CA MET A 2 9.47 -6.45 -11.05
C MET A 2 8.06 -6.79 -10.53
N SER A 3 7.12 -5.83 -10.53
CA SER A 3 5.72 -6.10 -10.16
C SER A 3 5.05 -7.15 -11.04
N ALA A 4 5.29 -7.08 -12.35
CA ALA A 4 4.78 -8.07 -13.31
C ALA A 4 5.31 -9.49 -13.05
N ARG A 5 6.53 -9.65 -12.52
CA ARG A 5 7.07 -10.98 -12.12
C ARG A 5 6.39 -11.50 -10.87
N ALA A 6 6.18 -10.64 -9.87
CA ALA A 6 5.46 -10.99 -8.65
C ALA A 6 4.04 -11.48 -8.95
N GLN A 7 3.35 -10.82 -9.90
CA GLN A 7 1.99 -11.22 -10.33
C GLN A 7 1.92 -12.61 -10.96
N SER A 8 3.03 -13.11 -11.50
CA SER A 8 3.09 -14.44 -12.14
C SER A 8 3.60 -15.55 -11.23
N ASP A 9 3.95 -15.25 -9.98
CA ASP A 9 4.52 -16.20 -9.02
C ASP A 9 3.59 -16.33 -7.81
N GLU A 10 2.97 -17.49 -7.67
CA GLU A 10 1.96 -17.76 -6.64
C GLU A 10 2.53 -17.63 -5.21
N GLY A 11 3.76 -18.08 -4.97
CA GLY A 11 4.38 -17.94 -3.65
C GLY A 11 4.68 -16.49 -3.28
N ILE A 12 5.01 -15.66 -4.28
CA ILE A 12 5.12 -14.22 -4.07
C ILE A 12 3.74 -13.59 -3.80
N MET A 13 2.69 -14.03 -4.48
CA MET A 13 1.32 -13.54 -4.24
C MET A 13 0.81 -13.87 -2.85
N ASP A 14 1.02 -15.10 -2.38
CA ASP A 14 0.64 -15.53 -1.03
C ASP A 14 1.37 -14.71 0.04
N TYR A 15 2.68 -14.53 -0.13
CA TYR A 15 3.47 -13.68 0.77
C TYR A 15 2.96 -12.24 0.78
N ILE A 16 2.69 -11.70 -0.41
CA ILE A 16 2.15 -10.36 -0.59
C ILE A 16 0.81 -10.21 0.15
N GLU A 17 -0.12 -11.15 0.01
CA GLU A 17 -1.42 -11.13 0.71
C GLU A 17 -1.25 -11.00 2.23
N THR A 18 -0.30 -11.73 2.81
CA THR A 18 -0.03 -11.62 4.25
C THR A 18 0.68 -10.33 4.66
N LYS A 19 1.41 -9.69 3.72
CA LYS A 19 2.11 -8.42 3.96
C LYS A 19 1.21 -7.21 3.82
N GLN A 20 0.24 -7.20 2.91
CA GLN A 20 -0.74 -6.10 2.78
C GLN A 20 -2.14 -6.59 3.16
N PRO A 21 -2.42 -6.87 4.44
CA PRO A 21 -3.65 -7.56 4.87
C PRO A 21 -4.94 -6.77 4.62
N LEU A 22 -4.84 -5.48 4.30
CA LEU A 22 -6.02 -4.66 4.03
C LEU A 22 -6.63 -4.99 2.66
N ASP A 23 -7.94 -4.78 2.56
CA ASP A 23 -8.72 -4.99 1.32
C ASP A 23 -8.51 -6.39 0.69
N GLY A 24 -8.41 -7.41 1.53
CA GLY A 24 -8.31 -8.81 1.11
C GLY A 24 -6.96 -9.21 0.53
N GLY A 25 -5.86 -8.55 0.93
CA GLY A 25 -4.51 -8.98 0.51
C GLY A 25 -4.11 -8.59 -0.90
N ARG A 26 -4.98 -7.86 -1.62
CA ARG A 26 -4.76 -7.56 -3.03
C ARG A 26 -3.55 -6.65 -3.25
N MET A 27 -2.98 -6.71 -4.44
CA MET A 27 -2.01 -5.71 -4.88
C MET A 27 -2.57 -4.29 -4.81
N GLY A 28 -1.76 -3.38 -4.24
CA GLY A 28 -1.96 -1.95 -4.36
C GLY A 28 -2.13 -1.52 -5.81
N GLN A 29 -3.12 -0.67 -6.04
CA GLN A 29 -3.42 -0.03 -7.30
C GLN A 29 -3.02 1.45 -7.24
N PRO A 30 -2.77 2.10 -8.38
CA PRO A 30 -2.48 3.53 -8.41
C PRO A 30 -3.52 4.37 -7.64
N GLU A 31 -4.80 4.00 -7.74
CA GLU A 31 -5.91 4.75 -7.15
C GLU A 31 -5.92 4.72 -5.61
N ASP A 32 -5.21 3.79 -4.98
CA ASP A 32 -5.17 3.68 -3.51
C ASP A 32 -4.52 4.91 -2.84
N LEU A 33 -3.67 5.65 -3.56
CA LEU A 33 -2.99 6.84 -3.04
C LEU A 33 -3.71 8.15 -3.36
N ASP A 34 -4.73 8.13 -4.22
CA ASP A 34 -5.32 9.35 -4.81
C ASP A 34 -5.92 10.27 -3.73
N GLU A 35 -6.73 9.72 -2.83
CA GLU A 35 -7.38 10.51 -1.77
C GLU A 35 -6.39 10.99 -0.71
N ALA A 36 -5.32 10.24 -0.45
CA ALA A 36 -4.26 10.70 0.44
C ALA A 36 -3.51 11.90 -0.16
N ALA A 37 -3.23 11.85 -1.48
CA ALA A 37 -2.65 12.98 -2.19
C ALA A 37 -3.60 14.17 -2.23
N ALA A 38 -4.89 13.95 -2.53
CA ALA A 38 -5.91 14.98 -2.54
C ALA A 38 -6.03 15.68 -1.17
N TYR A 39 -6.02 14.90 -0.08
CA TYR A 39 -5.99 15.43 1.28
C TYR A 39 -4.82 16.40 1.49
N PHE A 40 -3.59 15.99 1.16
CA PHE A 40 -2.39 16.81 1.35
C PHE A 40 -2.31 18.04 0.44
N LEU A 41 -3.05 18.05 -0.67
CA LEU A 41 -3.17 19.19 -1.57
C LEU A 41 -4.34 20.12 -1.22
N SER A 42 -5.14 19.77 -0.23
CA SER A 42 -6.34 20.53 0.17
C SER A 42 -6.12 21.36 1.44
N ASP A 43 -7.04 22.28 1.72
CA ASP A 43 -7.05 23.05 2.97
C ASP A 43 -7.24 22.17 4.22
N ALA A 44 -7.70 20.93 4.06
CA ALA A 44 -7.89 19.99 5.17
C ALA A 44 -6.58 19.59 5.86
N SER A 45 -5.43 19.75 5.18
CA SER A 45 -4.11 19.44 5.74
C SER A 45 -3.38 20.66 6.30
N HIS A 46 -4.04 21.81 6.55
CA HIS A 46 -3.36 23.06 6.94
C HIS A 46 -2.47 22.97 8.20
N PHE A 47 -2.73 22.01 9.09
CA PHE A 47 -1.96 21.78 10.31
C PHE A 47 -1.10 20.51 10.27
N VAL A 48 -0.93 19.89 9.09
CA VAL A 48 -0.16 18.66 8.91
C VAL A 48 1.02 18.92 7.98
N THR A 49 2.24 18.79 8.51
CA THR A 49 3.48 18.96 7.75
C THR A 49 4.60 18.09 8.31
N GLY A 50 5.59 17.78 7.47
CA GLY A 50 6.77 16.99 7.85
C GLY A 50 6.48 15.51 8.17
N GLN A 51 5.28 15.01 7.88
CA GLN A 51 4.89 13.63 8.16
C GLN A 51 5.19 12.71 6.98
N ILE A 52 5.55 11.46 7.29
CA ILE A 52 5.58 10.36 6.33
C ILE A 52 4.32 9.53 6.58
N VAL A 53 3.45 9.45 5.57
CA VAL A 53 2.23 8.63 5.62
C VAL A 53 2.36 7.51 4.61
N ASN A 54 2.37 6.27 5.10
CA ASN A 54 2.42 5.07 4.27
C ASN A 54 1.02 4.74 3.75
N VAL A 55 0.90 4.61 2.43
CA VAL A 55 -0.28 4.06 1.75
C VAL A 55 0.16 2.75 1.09
N ASP A 56 0.18 1.68 1.86
CA ASP A 56 0.85 0.43 1.47
C ASP A 56 0.08 -0.85 1.87
N GLY A 57 -1.21 -0.72 2.15
CA GLY A 57 -2.06 -1.85 2.54
C GLY A 57 -1.66 -2.54 3.86
N GLY A 58 -0.78 -1.92 4.66
CA GLY A 58 -0.25 -2.49 5.90
C GLY A 58 1.14 -3.12 5.76
N TRP A 59 1.78 -3.01 4.60
CA TRP A 59 3.11 -3.59 4.32
C TRP A 59 4.17 -3.23 5.36
N SER A 60 4.19 -1.96 5.79
CA SER A 60 5.21 -1.48 6.73
C SER A 60 5.01 -1.96 8.17
N VAL A 61 3.85 -2.55 8.50
CA VAL A 61 3.47 -2.95 9.88
C VAL A 61 3.12 -4.42 10.03
N SER A 62 3.19 -5.19 8.95
CA SER A 62 3.02 -6.64 8.92
C SER A 62 4.39 -7.31 8.85
N GLU A 63 4.52 -8.52 9.41
CA GLU A 63 5.74 -9.33 9.22
C GLU A 63 5.64 -10.23 7.98
N GLY A 64 4.42 -10.46 7.49
CA GLY A 64 4.13 -11.50 6.50
C GLY A 64 4.25 -12.89 7.11
N ILE A 65 3.59 -13.86 6.49
CA ILE A 65 3.68 -15.27 6.88
C ILE A 65 4.14 -16.01 5.62
N GLY A 66 5.19 -16.81 5.75
CA GLY A 66 5.72 -17.67 4.69
C GLY A 66 5.38 -19.12 4.91
#